data_AF-A0A2S9G523-F1
#
_entry.id   AF-A0A2S9G523-F1
#
_cell.length_a   1.000
_cell.length_b   1.000
_cell.length_c   1.000
_cell.angle_alpha   90.00
_cell.angle_beta   90.00
_cell.angle_gamma   90.00
#
_symmetry.space_group_name_H-M   'P 1'
#
loop_
_entity.id
_entity.type
_entity.pdbx_description
1 polymer ?
#
loop_
_entity_poly.entity_id
_entity_poly.type
_entity_poly.pdbx_seq_one_letter_code
_entity_poly.pdbx_strand_id
1 'polypeptide(L)'
;AELLDDLESRRDVDLIADYAAQLPAAVISEILGVPPEDRARILGWGNTVAALLDIGIAWKPFRAAIDDLVDVDDYLDEHFCRLHS
;
A
#
# COMPACT_ATOMS: atom_id res chain seq x y z
N ALA A 1 -11.18 0.92 -12.47
CA ALA A 1 -12.57 0.42 -12.65
C ALA A 1 -12.75 -0.89 -11.89
N GLU A 2 -11.78 -1.82 -11.96
CA GLU A 2 -11.82 -3.14 -11.30
C GLU A 2 -12.27 -3.15 -9.83
N LEU A 3 -11.81 -2.22 -8.98
CA LEU A 3 -12.19 -2.23 -7.56
C LEU A 3 -13.70 -2.07 -7.31
N LEU A 4 -14.42 -1.33 -8.17
CA LEU A 4 -15.88 -1.22 -8.07
C LEU A 4 -16.57 -2.43 -8.69
N ASP A 5 -16.00 -2.96 -9.78
CA ASP A 5 -16.53 -4.12 -10.49
C ASP A 5 -16.51 -5.38 -9.59
N ASP A 6 -15.49 -5.52 -8.73
CA ASP A 6 -15.37 -6.62 -7.76
C ASP A 6 -16.49 -6.64 -6.69
N LEU A 7 -17.10 -5.48 -6.42
CA LEU A 7 -18.18 -5.33 -5.43
C LEU A 7 -19.54 -5.73 -5.98
N GLU A 8 -19.76 -5.59 -7.30
CA GLU A 8 -21.06 -5.80 -7.94
C GLU A 8 -21.55 -7.25 -7.79
N SER A 9 -20.63 -8.19 -7.63
CA SER A 9 -20.91 -9.62 -7.43
C SER A 9 -21.27 -10.00 -5.98
N ARG A 10 -21.11 -9.10 -5.01
CA ARG A 10 -21.22 -9.40 -3.57
C ARG A 10 -22.52 -8.88 -2.99
N ARG A 11 -23.14 -9.69 -2.12
CA ARG A 11 -24.41 -9.36 -1.45
C ARG A 11 -24.23 -8.51 -0.19
N ASP A 12 -23.08 -8.66 0.47
CA ASP A 12 -22.63 -7.89 1.63
C ASP A 12 -21.23 -7.35 1.32
N VAL A 13 -21.03 -6.05 1.52
CA VAL A 13 -19.78 -5.34 1.22
C VAL A 13 -19.44 -4.42 2.38
N ASP A 14 -18.19 -4.47 2.85
CA ASP A 14 -17.63 -3.45 3.72
C ASP A 14 -16.98 -2.37 2.84
N LEU A 15 -17.71 -1.28 2.60
CA LEU A 15 -17.25 -0.21 1.70
C LEU A 15 -15.91 0.41 2.15
N ILE A 16 -15.56 0.33 3.44
CA ILE A 16 -14.29 0.84 3.94
C ILE A 16 -13.18 -0.16 3.60
N ALA A 17 -13.29 -1.38 4.09
CA ALA A 17 -12.23 -2.38 3.96
C ALA A 17 -12.06 -2.87 2.51
N ASP A 18 -13.16 -3.05 1.79
CA ASP A 18 -13.18 -3.62 0.44
C ASP A 18 -12.93 -2.58 -0.66
N TYR A 19 -13.05 -1.28 -0.36
CA TYR A 19 -12.93 -0.24 -1.38
C TYR A 19 -12.16 0.99 -0.93
N ALA A 20 -12.67 1.74 0.05
CA ALA A 20 -12.11 3.05 0.39
C ALA A 20 -10.67 2.97 0.89
N ALA A 21 -10.32 1.92 1.64
CA ALA A 21 -8.95 1.67 2.10
C ALA A 21 -8.02 1.22 0.96
N GLN A 22 -8.55 0.52 -0.05
CA GLN A 22 -7.78 -0.02 -1.17
C GLN A 22 -7.49 1.03 -2.25
N LEU A 23 -8.46 1.93 -2.49
CA LEU A 23 -8.43 2.86 -3.61
C LEU A 23 -7.18 3.77 -3.64
N PRO A 24 -6.73 4.39 -2.53
CA PRO A 24 -5.51 5.20 -2.55
C PRO A 24 -4.26 4.40 -2.95
N ALA A 25 -4.10 3.19 -2.40
CA ALA A 25 -2.98 2.32 -2.73
C ALA A 25 -3.02 1.89 -4.21
N ALA A 26 -4.21 1.60 -4.74
CA ALA A 26 -4.41 1.28 -6.14
C ALA A 26 -4.01 2.43 -7.08
N VAL A 27 -4.45 3.66 -6.78
CA VAL A 27 -4.10 4.85 -7.58
C VAL A 27 -2.60 5.14 -7.53
N ILE A 28 -1.97 5.06 -6.35
CA ILE A 28 -0.52 5.28 -6.20
C ILE A 28 0.26 4.21 -6.97
N SER A 29 -0.17 2.95 -6.89
CA SER A 29 0.47 1.85 -7.62
C SER A 29 0.43 2.08 -9.13
N GLU A 30 -0.69 2.58 -9.66
CA GLU A 30 -0.82 2.93 -11.08
C GLU A 30 0.11 4.08 -11.48
N ILE A 31 0.21 5.13 -10.65
CA ILE A 31 1.12 6.26 -10.88
C ILE A 31 2.59 5.79 -10.93
N LEU A 32 2.97 4.87 -10.04
CA LEU A 32 4.32 4.33 -9.93
C LEU A 32 4.60 3.16 -10.89
N GLY A 33 3.59 2.73 -11.66
CA GLY A 33 3.70 1.57 -12.56
C GLY A 33 3.93 0.24 -11.81
N VAL A 34 3.57 0.17 -10.54
CA VAL A 34 3.69 -1.03 -9.70
C VAL A 34 2.73 -2.12 -10.21
N PRO A 35 3.19 -3.37 -10.35
CA PRO A 35 2.34 -4.45 -10.85
C PRO A 35 1.19 -4.78 -9.88
N PRO A 36 0.02 -5.23 -10.37
CA PRO A 36 -1.17 -5.46 -9.55
C PRO A 36 -0.96 -6.38 -8.35
N GLU A 37 -0.13 -7.41 -8.49
CA GLU A 37 0.22 -8.37 -7.44
C GLU A 37 0.89 -7.73 -6.21
N ASP A 38 1.55 -6.59 -6.38
CA ASP A 38 2.28 -5.90 -5.31
C ASP A 38 1.46 -4.79 -4.63
N ARG A 39 0.24 -4.50 -5.11
CA ARG A 39 -0.64 -3.45 -4.53
C ARG A 39 -0.90 -3.65 -3.03
N ALA A 40 -1.00 -4.91 -2.59
CA ALA A 40 -1.17 -5.25 -1.18
C ALA A 40 0.04 -4.85 -0.33
N ARG A 41 1.26 -4.88 -0.89
CA ARG A 41 2.47 -4.41 -0.20
C ARG A 41 2.42 -2.90 -0.02
N ILE A 42 2.03 -2.15 -1.07
CA ILE A 42 1.85 -0.69 -1.01
C ILE A 42 0.85 -0.29 0.09
N LEU A 43 -0.29 -0.98 0.18
CA LEU A 43 -1.26 -0.74 1.25
C LEU A 43 -0.69 -1.07 2.65
N GLY A 44 0.00 -2.21 2.77
CA GLY A 44 0.62 -2.64 4.02
C GLY A 44 1.64 -1.64 4.54
N TRP A 45 2.60 -1.24 3.70
CA TRP A 45 3.59 -0.23 4.03
C TRP A 45 2.93 1.11 4.37
N GLY A 46 1.91 1.54 3.61
CA GLY A 46 1.17 2.76 3.92
C GLY A 46 0.58 2.77 5.34
N ASN A 47 0.04 1.64 5.79
CA ASN A 47 -0.51 1.51 7.15
C ASN A 47 0.57 1.53 8.22
N THR A 48 1.71 0.86 8.02
CA THR A 48 2.78 0.83 9.04
C THR A 48 3.59 2.13 9.06
N VAL A 49 4.02 2.61 7.89
CA VAL A 49 4.91 3.78 7.75
C VAL A 49 4.20 5.08 8.16
N ALA A 50 2.87 5.17 7.98
CA ALA A 50 2.08 6.32 8.45
C ALA A 50 2.27 6.60 9.94
N ALA A 51 2.57 5.57 10.74
CA ALA A 51 2.83 5.72 12.18
C ALA A 51 4.04 6.63 12.47
N LEU A 52 5.02 6.75 11.56
CA LEU A 52 6.16 7.67 11.72
C LEU A 52 5.73 9.15 11.73
N LEU A 53 4.52 9.47 11.28
CA LEU A 53 3.95 10.82 11.31
C LEU A 53 3.27 11.14 12.65
N ASP A 54 3.08 10.16 13.53
CA ASP A 54 2.38 10.33 14.80
C ASP A 54 3.30 10.92 15.89
N ILE A 55 2.81 11.95 16.56
CA ILE A 55 3.52 12.55 17.71
C ILE A 55 3.43 11.60 18.90
N GLY A 56 4.59 11.21 19.44
CA GLY A 56 4.66 10.36 20.63
C GLY A 56 4.48 8.87 20.37
N ILE A 57 4.74 8.42 19.14
CA ILE A 57 4.75 7.00 18.77
C ILE A 57 5.61 6.15 19.74
N ALA A 58 5.06 5.01 20.18
CA ALA A 58 5.80 4.07 21.01
C ALA A 58 6.93 3.37 20.22
N TRP A 59 7.96 2.91 20.94
CA TRP A 59 9.16 2.30 20.32
C TRP A 59 8.85 1.12 19.39
N LYS A 60 7.90 0.24 19.75
CA LYS A 60 7.58 -0.95 18.95
C LYS A 60 6.99 -0.60 17.57
N PRO A 61 5.90 0.20 17.47
CA PRO A 61 5.41 0.70 16.18
C PRO A 61 6.46 1.48 15.40
N PHE A 62 7.25 2.32 16.08
CA PHE A 62 8.33 3.06 15.43
C PHE A 62 9.34 2.12 14.77
N ARG A 63 9.80 1.09 15.49
CA ARG A 63 10.79 0.14 14.96
C ARG A 63 10.24 -0.64 13.77
N ALA A 64 9.01 -1.12 13.86
CA ALA A 64 8.34 -1.82 12.75
C ALA A 64 8.19 -0.92 11.51
N ALA A 65 7.80 0.36 11.71
CA ALA A 65 7.66 1.30 10.61
C ALA A 65 9.00 1.67 9.94
N ILE A 66 10.11 1.71 10.70
CA ILE A 66 11.46 1.89 10.14
C ILE A 66 11.88 0.66 9.34
N ASP A 67 11.61 -0.55 9.83
CA ASP A 67 11.95 -1.78 9.11
C ASP A 67 11.14 -1.87 7.79
N ASP A 68 9.84 -1.54 7.81
CA ASP A 68 9.01 -1.48 6.59
C ASP A 68 9.47 -0.36 5.64
N LEU A 69 9.95 0.78 6.15
CA LEU A 69 10.45 1.87 5.31
C LEU A 69 11.69 1.45 4.51
N VAL A 70 12.55 0.59 5.08
CA VAL A 70 13.69 0.02 4.36
C VAL A 70 13.22 -0.94 3.27
N ASP A 71 12.21 -1.79 3.54
CA ASP A 71 11.64 -2.70 2.52
C ASP A 71 10.99 -1.92 1.36
N VAL A 72 10.35 -0.77 1.64
CA VAL A 72 9.82 0.12 0.60
C VAL A 72 10.93 0.65 -0.31
N ASP A 73 12.03 1.12 0.26
CA ASP A 73 13.17 1.69 -0.46
C ASP A 73 13.79 0.66 -1.40
N ASP A 74 14.14 -0.53 -0.86
CA ASP A 74 14.69 -1.65 -1.63
C ASP A 74 13.76 -2.06 -2.78
N TYR A 75 12.46 -2.17 -2.51
CA TYR A 75 11.49 -2.55 -3.53
C TYR A 75 11.36 -1.52 -4.66
N LEU A 76 11.27 -0.23 -4.32
CA LEU A 76 11.11 0.82 -5.31
C LEU A 76 12.36 0.94 -6.18
N ASP A 77 13.55 0.81 -5.60
CA ASP A 77 14.80 0.79 -6.36
C ASP A 77 14.84 -0.36 -7.37
N GLU A 78 14.52 -1.59 -6.95
CA GLU A 78 14.41 -2.73 -7.86
C GLU A 78 13.37 -2.50 -8.96
N HIS A 79 12.21 -1.93 -8.60
CA HIS A 79 11.13 -1.66 -9.53
C HIS A 79 11.52 -0.63 -10.59
N PHE A 80 12.15 0.47 -10.19
CA PHE A 80 12.64 1.47 -11.13
C PHE A 80 13.74 0.93 -12.04
N CYS A 81 14.62 0.06 -11.52
CA CYS A 81 15.59 -0.65 -12.35
C CYS A 81 14.93 -1.54 -13.41
N ARG A 82 13.85 -2.26 -13.07
CA ARG A 82 13.08 -3.07 -14.04
C ARG A 82 12.42 -2.22 -15.13
N LEU A 83 11.90 -1.04 -14.79
CA LEU A 83 11.23 -0.14 -15.75
C LEU A 83 12.19 0.56 -16.72
N HIS A 84 13.46 0.71 -16.35
CA HIS A 84 14.50 1.29 -17.19
C HIS A 84 15.36 0.27 -17.95
N SER A 85 15.03 -1.02 -17.87
CA SER A 85 15.63 -2.11 -18.66
C SER A 85 14.93 -2.31 -20.00
#